data_AF-A0A497NVP5-F1
#
_entry.id   AF-A0A497NVP5-F1
#
_cell.length_a   1.000
_cell.length_b   1.000
_cell.length_c   1.000
_cell.angle_alpha   90.00
_cell.angle_beta   90.00
_cell.angle_gamma   90.00
#
_symmetry.space_group_name_H-M   'P 1'
#
loop_
_entity.id
_entity.type
_entity.pdbx_description
1 polymer ?
#
loop_
_entity_poly.entity_id
_entity_poly.type
_entity_poly.pdbx_seq_one_letter_code
_entity_poly.pdbx_strand_id
1 'polypeptide(L)' 'MFGEGKTIKCPECGYERVYKDGLRYTRHGIVQRYLCKNCGYRFSQR' A
#
# COMPACT_ATOMS: atom_id res chain seq x y z
N MET A 1 24.57 4.81 5.45
CA MET A 1 23.31 5.60 5.49
C MET A 1 22.37 5.08 4.42
N PHE A 2 21.52 4.08 4.72
CA PHE A 2 20.36 3.78 3.88
C PHE A 2 19.23 3.39 4.82
N GLY A 3 18.36 4.35 5.11
CA GLY A 3 17.07 4.02 5.70
C GLY A 3 16.33 3.20 4.66
N GLU A 4 16.14 1.92 4.92
CA GLU A 4 15.25 1.06 4.15
C GLU A 4 13.81 1.53 4.38
N GLY A 5 13.46 2.65 3.73
CA GLY A 5 12.09 3.10 3.62
C GLY A 5 11.33 2.05 2.85
N LYS A 6 10.63 1.16 3.58
CA LYS A 6 9.81 0.08 3.05
C LYS A 6 8.92 0.63 1.92
N THR A 7 9.38 0.48 0.69
CA THR A 7 8.79 1.15 -0.47
C THR A 7 7.59 0.34 -0.87
N ILE A 8 6.39 0.85 -0.57
CA ILE A 8 5.15 0.15 -0.91
C ILE A 8 5.00 0.20 -2.43
N LYS A 9 5.17 -0.94 -3.10
CA LYS A 9 4.95 -1.06 -4.54
C LYS A 9 3.61 -1.71 -4.82
N CYS A 10 3.01 -1.35 -5.95
CA CYS A 10 1.80 -1.99 -6.44
C CYS A 10 2.12 -3.44 -6.85
N PRO A 11 1.40 -4.45 -6.34
CA PRO A 11 1.66 -5.84 -6.69
C PRO A 11 1.26 -6.19 -8.13
N GLU A 12 0.35 -5.43 -8.75
CA GLU A 12 -0.11 -5.68 -10.12
C GLU A 12 0.85 -5.13 -11.18
N CYS A 13 1.33 -3.89 -11.01
CA CYS A 13 2.15 -3.22 -12.02
C CYS A 13 3.59 -2.89 -11.57
N GLY A 14 3.95 -3.21 -10.32
CA GLY A 14 5.26 -2.90 -9.76
C GLY A 14 5.51 -1.41 -9.45
N TYR A 15 4.52 -0.54 -9.69
CA TYR A 15 4.70 0.90 -9.55
C TYR A 15 4.88 1.34 -8.09
N GLU A 16 5.82 2.25 -7.87
CA GLU A 16 6.33 2.62 -6.54
C GLU A 16 5.47 3.69 -5.84
N ARG A 17 4.73 4.49 -6.62
CA ARG A 17 3.94 5.60 -6.08
C ARG A 17 2.51 5.13 -5.84
N VAL A 18 2.22 4.84 -4.59
CA VAL A 18 0.89 4.43 -4.12
C VAL A 18 0.39 5.40 -3.04
N TYR A 19 -0.92 5.59 -2.97
CA TYR A 19 -1.58 6.47 -1.99
C TYR A 19 -2.21 5.67 -0.87
N LYS A 20 -2.17 6.19 0.35
CA LYS A 20 -2.84 5.60 1.52
C LYS A 20 -4.36 5.83 1.41
N ASP A 21 -5.11 4.77 1.11
CA ASP A 21 -6.57 4.76 0.93
C ASP A 21 -7.29 4.42 2.25
N GLY A 22 -6.89 5.11 3.32
CA GLY A 22 -7.46 4.93 4.66
C GLY A 22 -7.12 3.59 5.34
N LEU A 23 -7.59 3.47 6.59
CA LEU A 23 -7.40 2.29 7.42
C LEU A 23 -8.68 1.44 7.43
N ARG A 24 -8.52 0.12 7.43
CA ARG A 24 -9.60 -0.84 7.64
C ARG A 24 -9.43 -1.47 9.01
N TYR A 25 -10.41 -1.26 9.88
CA TYR A 25 -10.47 -1.93 11.17
C TYR A 25 -11.11 -3.31 10.97
N THR A 26 -10.38 -4.37 11.26
CA THR A 26 -10.86 -5.75 11.19
C THR A 26 -10.75 -6.39 12.57
N ARG A 27 -11.39 -7.55 12.78
CA ARG A 27 -11.24 -8.32 14.02
C ARG A 27 -9.79 -8.71 14.33
N HIS A 28 -8.95 -8.77 13.31
CA HIS A 28 -7.53 -9.13 13.43
C HIS A 28 -6.60 -7.92 13.60
N GLY A 29 -7.14 -6.69 13.59
CA GLY A 29 -6.36 -5.47 13.72
C GLY A 29 -6.62 -4.45 12.61
N ILE A 30 -5.79 -3.42 12.59
CA ILE A 30 -5.87 -2.28 11.67
C ILE A 30 -5.03 -2.57 10.44
N VAL A 31 -5.65 -2.53 9.26
CA VAL A 31 -5.02 -2.79 7.96
C VAL A 31 -4.99 -1.51 7.14
N GLN A 32 -3.81 -1.08 6.70
CA GLN A 32 -3.67 0.07 5.81
C GLN A 32 -3.96 -0.33 4.35
N ARG A 33 -4.91 0.37 3.73
CA ARG A 33 -5.20 0.25 2.31
C ARG A 33 -4.35 1.22 1.50
N TYR A 34 -4.04 0.81 0.28
CA TYR A 34 -3.25 1.54 -0.68
C TYR A 34 -3.92 1.52 -2.05
N LEU A 35 -3.80 2.62 -2.78
CA LEU A 35 -4.26 2.78 -4.15
C LEU A 35 -3.07 3.07 -5.05
N CYS A 36 -2.89 2.28 -6.11
CA CYS A 36 -1.88 2.56 -7.11
C CYS A 36 -2.28 3.77 -7.96
N LYS A 37 -1.38 4.76 -8.08
CA LYS A 37 -1.62 5.94 -8.92
C LYS A 37 -1.45 5.69 -10.42
N ASN A 38 -0.85 4.56 -10.80
CA ASN A 38 -0.63 4.19 -12.19
C ASN A 38 -1.81 3.38 -12.74
N CYS A 39 -2.10 2.22 -12.15
CA CYS A 39 -3.16 1.32 -12.65
C CYS A 39 -4.50 1.44 -11.91
N GLY A 40 -4.59 2.22 -10.83
CA GLY A 40 -5.81 2.33 -10.02
C GLY A 40 -6.10 1.11 -9.13
N TYR A 41 -5.21 0.13 -9.06
CA TYR A 41 -5.40 -1.07 -8.24
C TYR A 41 -5.39 -0.75 -6.75
N ARG A 42 -6.37 -1.27 -6.02
CA ARG A 42 -6.50 -1.12 -4.56
C ARG A 42 -6.02 -2.40 -3.87
N PHE A 43 -5.05 -2.25 -2.97
CA PHE A 43 -4.50 -3.36 -2.21
C PHE A 43 -4.28 -2.97 -0.74
N SER A 44 -3.94 -3.94 0.10
CA SER A 44 -3.71 -3.71 1.53
C SER A 44 -2.32 -4.21 1.89
N GLN A 45 -1.60 -3.48 2.75
CA GLN A 45 -0.40 -4.03 3.37
C GLN A 45 -0.81 -4.85 4.58
N ARG A 46 -0.45 -6.12 4.57
CA ARG A 46 -0.63 -7.04 5.70
C ARG A 46 0.59 -7.01 6.60
#